data_AF-A0A0R3PW53-F1
#
_entry.id   AF-A0A0R3PW53-F1
#
_cell.length_a   1.000
_cell.length_b   1.000
_cell.length_c   1.000
_cell.angle_alpha   90.00
_cell.angle_beta   90.00
_cell.angle_gamma   90.00
#
_symmetry.space_group_name_H-M   'P 1'
#
loop_
_entity.id
_entity.type
_entity.pdbx_description
1 polymer ?
#
loop_
_entity_poly.entity_id
_entity_poly.type
_entity_poly.pdbx_seq_one_letter_code
_entity_poly.pdbx_strand_id
1 'polypeptide(L)'
;MSRPKLVKKDRNPPVTSPYPKPGWSYSNLIALALKNSETGQLTVSEIYAFMLEHFPYFRTAPSGWKNSVRHNLSLNKCFCKVELDEELSMVQQTRKSCLWMINPDRLDKVEQDIRKWRERNPDAATEGMARPGKI
;
A
#
# COMPACT_ATOMS: atom_id res chain seq x y z
N MET A 1 12.48 -43.70 -28.14
CA MET A 1 12.79 -42.26 -28.19
C MET A 1 12.26 -41.61 -26.91
N SER A 2 13.13 -41.38 -25.93
CA SER A 2 12.73 -40.89 -24.59
C SER A 2 12.84 -39.36 -24.53
N ARG A 3 11.75 -38.69 -24.12
CA ARG A 3 11.71 -37.23 -23.92
C ARG A 3 12.78 -36.76 -22.91
N PRO A 4 13.49 -35.65 -23.15
CA PRO A 4 14.38 -35.06 -22.15
C PRO A 4 13.58 -34.52 -20.95
N LYS A 5 14.09 -34.76 -19.73
CA LYS A 5 13.56 -34.20 -18.49
C LYS A 5 13.85 -32.69 -18.46
N LEU A 6 12.82 -31.88 -18.19
CA LEU A 6 12.94 -30.45 -17.92
C LEU A 6 13.87 -30.22 -16.72
N VAL A 7 14.98 -29.52 -16.97
CA VAL A 7 15.88 -28.99 -15.94
C VAL A 7 15.07 -28.03 -15.07
N LYS A 8 15.03 -28.30 -13.77
CA LYS A 8 14.42 -27.41 -12.78
C LYS A 8 15.27 -26.14 -12.74
N LYS A 9 14.73 -25.03 -13.27
CA LYS A 9 15.30 -23.68 -13.17
C LYS A 9 15.60 -23.39 -11.70
N ASP A 10 16.87 -23.17 -11.38
CA ASP A 10 17.34 -22.81 -10.05
C ASP A 10 16.50 -21.65 -9.50
N ARG A 11 15.74 -21.94 -8.44
CA ARG A 11 15.03 -20.91 -7.70
C ARG A 11 16.09 -20.21 -6.85
N ASN A 12 16.52 -19.04 -7.29
CA ASN A 12 17.26 -18.11 -6.46
C ASN A 12 16.56 -18.05 -5.08
N PRO A 13 17.29 -18.16 -3.95
CA PRO A 13 16.68 -18.05 -2.64
C PRO A 13 15.90 -16.73 -2.57
N PRO A 14 14.69 -16.70 -1.96
CA PRO A 14 13.95 -15.46 -1.85
C PRO A 14 14.86 -14.46 -1.14
N VAL A 15 15.18 -13.37 -1.82
CA VAL A 15 15.92 -12.25 -1.24
C VAL A 15 15.04 -11.76 -0.10
N THR A 16 15.37 -12.12 1.14
CA THR A 16 14.59 -11.69 2.30
C THR A 16 15.01 -10.26 2.59
N SER A 17 14.06 -9.32 2.52
CA SER A 17 14.28 -7.95 3.00
C SER A 17 14.85 -7.99 4.43
N PRO A 18 15.91 -7.22 4.73
CA PRO A 18 16.41 -7.10 6.10
C PRO A 18 15.40 -6.40 7.03
N TYR A 19 14.36 -5.78 6.47
CA TYR A 19 13.26 -5.17 7.21
C TYR A 19 12.17 -6.21 7.51
N PRO A 20 11.71 -6.31 8.77
CA PRO A 20 10.59 -7.16 9.14
C PRO A 20 9.29 -6.68 8.51
N LYS A 21 8.30 -7.58 8.47
CA LYS A 21 6.95 -7.23 8.04
C LYS A 21 6.38 -6.16 9.00
N PRO A 22 5.88 -5.02 8.50
CA PRO A 22 5.28 -4.01 9.36
C PRO A 22 4.11 -4.58 10.15
N GLY A 23 3.99 -4.22 11.43
CA GLY A 23 2.84 -4.57 12.27
C GLY A 23 1.53 -3.90 11.85
N TRP A 24 1.62 -2.89 10.99
CA TRP A 24 0.49 -2.15 10.44
C TRP A 24 -0.40 -3.01 9.55
N SER A 25 -1.72 -2.87 9.71
CA SER A 25 -2.70 -3.46 8.78
C SER A 25 -2.63 -2.77 7.40
N TYR A 26 -3.06 -3.44 6.33
CA TYR A 26 -3.13 -2.80 5.01
C TYR A 26 -4.02 -1.55 5.01
N SER A 27 -5.13 -1.56 5.74
CA SER A 27 -5.96 -0.36 5.90
C SER A 27 -5.18 0.79 6.54
N ASN A 28 -4.39 0.52 7.60
CA ASN A 28 -3.58 1.57 8.21
C ASN A 28 -2.46 2.05 7.28
N LEU A 29 -1.82 1.14 6.53
CA LEU A 29 -0.77 1.48 5.55
C LEU A 29 -1.30 2.38 4.43
N ILE A 30 -2.50 2.09 3.92
CA ILE A 30 -3.19 2.94 2.92
C ILE A 30 -3.53 4.30 3.52
N ALA A 31 -4.09 4.32 4.74
CA ALA A 31 -4.43 5.56 5.42
C ALA A 31 -3.18 6.43 5.69
N LEU A 32 -2.05 5.84 6.10
CA LEU A 32 -0.78 6.54 6.24
C LEU A 32 -0.33 7.15 4.90
N ALA A 33 -0.42 6.40 3.79
CA ALA A 33 -0.07 6.91 2.47
C ALA A 33 -0.91 8.14 2.09
N LEU A 34 -2.24 8.03 2.25
CA LEU A 34 -3.18 9.09 1.90
C LEU A 34 -3.04 10.33 2.79
N LYS A 35 -2.76 10.15 4.10
CA LYS A 35 -2.54 11.28 5.01
C LYS A 35 -1.22 12.01 4.76
N ASN A 36 -0.22 11.32 4.22
CA ASN A 36 1.09 11.89 3.92
C ASN A 36 1.19 12.38 2.47
N SER A 37 0.10 12.34 1.69
CA SER A 37 0.07 12.99 0.38
C SER A 37 -0.33 14.46 0.51
N GLU A 38 0.26 15.31 -0.32
CA GLU A 38 -0.01 16.75 -0.33
C GLU A 38 -1.47 17.08 -0.68
N THR A 39 -2.10 16.24 -1.50
CA THR A 39 -3.47 16.42 -2.00
C THR A 39 -4.52 15.67 -1.18
N GLY A 40 -4.12 14.77 -0.27
CA GLY A 40 -5.01 13.82 0.40
C GLY A 40 -5.58 12.72 -0.50
N GLN A 41 -5.14 12.65 -1.76
CA GLN A 41 -5.62 11.70 -2.75
C GLN A 41 -4.44 11.01 -3.45
N LEU A 42 -4.53 9.71 -3.70
CA LEU A 42 -3.48 8.94 -4.38
C LEU A 42 -4.08 7.90 -5.32
N THR A 43 -3.38 7.62 -6.41
CA THR A 43 -3.60 6.44 -7.24
C THR A 43 -3.13 5.17 -6.53
N VAL A 44 -3.62 4.02 -6.99
CA VAL A 44 -3.15 2.70 -6.51
C VAL A 44 -1.63 2.52 -6.68
N SER A 45 -1.07 3.07 -7.76
CA SER A 45 0.38 2.98 -8.03
C SER A 45 1.18 3.80 -7.03
N GLU A 46 0.71 5.00 -6.68
CA GLU A 46 1.37 5.83 -5.67
C GLU A 46 1.28 5.23 -4.27
N ILE A 47 0.17 4.56 -3.92
CA ILE A 47 0.08 3.80 -2.67
C ILE A 47 1.13 2.69 -2.64
N TYR A 48 1.36 1.98 -3.76
CA TYR A 48 2.44 1.00 -3.85
C TYR A 48 3.81 1.65 -3.65
N ALA A 49 4.07 2.78 -4.29
CA ALA A 49 5.33 3.51 -4.18
C ALA A 49 5.59 3.95 -2.74
N PHE A 50 4.60 4.55 -2.08
CA PHE A 50 4.67 4.94 -0.68
C PHE A 50 5.06 3.75 0.22
N MET A 51 4.38 2.61 0.06
CA MET A 51 4.67 1.40 0.83
C MET A 51 6.09 0.87 0.58
N LEU A 52 6.57 0.88 -0.67
CA LEU A 52 7.92 0.41 -1.04
C LEU A 52 9.03 1.35 -0.53
N GLU A 53 8.75 2.64 -0.42
CA GLU A 53 9.68 3.64 0.11
C GLU A 53 9.76 3.54 1.64
N HIS A 54 8.61 3.58 2.31
CA HIS A 54 8.55 3.70 3.76
C HIS A 54 8.68 2.36 4.47
N PHE A 55 8.27 1.26 3.83
CA PHE A 55 8.30 -0.09 4.39
C PHE A 55 9.00 -1.06 3.42
N PRO A 56 10.36 -1.09 3.40
CA PRO A 56 11.11 -1.83 2.39
C PRO A 56 10.83 -3.33 2.33
N TYR A 57 10.23 -3.91 3.37
CA TYR A 57 9.65 -5.26 3.35
C TYR A 57 8.87 -5.55 2.07
N PHE A 58 8.08 -4.59 1.57
CA PHE A 58 7.24 -4.80 0.38
C PHE A 58 8.03 -4.95 -0.93
N ARG A 59 9.32 -4.61 -0.95
CA ARG A 59 10.19 -4.81 -2.13
C ARG A 59 10.42 -6.28 -2.43
N THR A 60 10.41 -7.12 -1.40
CA THR A 60 10.62 -8.56 -1.49
C THR A 60 9.41 -9.37 -1.01
N ALA A 61 8.30 -8.70 -0.70
CA ALA A 61 7.10 -9.37 -0.21
C ALA A 61 6.47 -10.26 -1.28
N PRO A 62 5.76 -11.33 -0.89
CA PRO A 62 5.06 -12.22 -1.82
C PRO A 62 4.08 -11.47 -2.72
N SER A 63 3.87 -11.94 -3.95
CA SER A 63 3.07 -11.27 -4.99
C SER A 63 1.62 -10.90 -4.60
N GLY A 64 1.10 -11.45 -3.51
CA GLY A 64 -0.26 -11.20 -3.00
C GLY A 64 -0.49 -9.83 -2.35
N TRP A 65 0.55 -9.14 -1.87
CA TRP A 65 0.34 -7.90 -1.08
C TRP A 65 -0.36 -6.79 -1.87
N LYS A 66 -0.04 -6.65 -3.17
CA LYS A 66 -0.71 -5.68 -4.07
C LYS A 66 -2.20 -5.97 -4.23
N ASN A 67 -2.58 -7.24 -4.19
CA ASN A 67 -3.98 -7.64 -4.23
C ASN A 67 -4.70 -7.29 -2.92
N SER A 68 -4.05 -7.51 -1.78
CA SER A 68 -4.57 -7.10 -0.47
C SER A 68 -4.81 -5.59 -0.39
N VAL A 69 -3.92 -4.77 -0.97
CA VAL A 69 -4.11 -3.31 -1.05
C VAL A 69 -5.36 -2.96 -1.86
N ARG A 70 -5.51 -3.49 -3.09
CA ARG A 70 -6.69 -3.21 -3.94
C ARG A 70 -7.98 -3.67 -3.28
N HIS A 71 -7.97 -4.84 -2.64
CA HIS A 71 -9.11 -5.36 -1.91
C HIS A 71 -9.53 -4.46 -0.75
N ASN A 72 -8.57 -3.91 0.01
CA ASN A 72 -8.86 -2.98 1.10
C ASN A 72 -9.47 -1.67 0.59
N LEU A 73 -8.95 -1.13 -0.51
CA LEU A 73 -9.49 0.09 -1.13
C LEU A 73 -10.98 -0.09 -1.51
N SER A 74 -11.34 -1.24 -2.08
CA SER A 74 -12.73 -1.49 -2.50
C SER A 74 -13.68 -1.91 -1.38
N LEU A 75 -13.20 -2.64 -0.36
CA LEU A 75 -14.09 -3.15 0.71
C LEU A 75 -14.21 -2.21 1.91
N ASN A 76 -13.16 -1.47 2.26
CA ASN A 76 -13.17 -0.66 3.46
C ASN A 76 -13.85 0.69 3.20
N LYS A 77 -14.96 0.96 3.91
CA LYS A 77 -15.73 2.21 3.84
C LYS A 77 -14.94 3.46 4.24
N CYS A 78 -13.74 3.29 4.81
CA CYS A 78 -12.82 4.37 5.11
C CYS A 78 -12.17 4.96 3.86
N PHE A 79 -12.25 4.29 2.71
CA PHE A 79 -11.70 4.79 1.44
C PHE A 79 -12.81 4.98 0.42
N CYS A 80 -12.71 6.03 -0.37
CA CYS A 80 -13.59 6.26 -1.50
C CYS A 80 -12.78 6.56 -2.76
N LYS A 81 -13.36 6.17 -3.90
CA LYS A 81 -12.82 6.49 -5.22
C LYS A 81 -13.23 7.91 -5.57
N VAL A 82 -12.27 8.72 -6.00
CA VAL A 82 -12.53 10.06 -6.54
C VAL A 82 -12.60 9.93 -8.06
N GLU A 83 -13.67 10.43 -8.64
CA GLU A 83 -13.82 10.52 -10.09
C GLU A 83 -13.15 11.81 -10.54
N LEU A 84 -12.17 11.70 -11.44
CA LEU A 84 -11.62 12.86 -12.13
C LEU A 84 -12.68 13.40 -13.08
N ASP A 85 -12.80 14.73 -13.14
CA ASP A 85 -13.70 15.43 -14.04
C ASP A 85 -13.64 14.87 -15.46
N GLU A 86 -14.81 14.73 -16.09
CA GLU A 86 -14.97 14.01 -17.35
C GLU A 86 -14.05 14.57 -18.45
N GLU A 87 -13.80 15.88 -18.44
CA GLU A 87 -12.98 16.59 -19.42
C GLU A 87 -11.49 16.23 -19.33
N LEU A 88 -10.92 16.18 -18.11
CA LEU A 88 -9.54 15.70 -17.89
C LEU A 88 -9.41 14.20 -18.21
N SER A 89 -10.50 13.47 -17.99
CA SER A 89 -10.58 12.03 -18.25
C SER A 89 -10.64 11.68 -19.74
N MET A 90 -11.07 12.62 -20.61
CA MET A 90 -11.08 12.49 -22.07
C MET A 90 -9.71 12.72 -22.68
N VAL A 91 -8.92 13.65 -22.13
CA VAL A 91 -7.55 13.94 -22.60
C VAL A 91 -6.62 12.74 -22.35
N GLN A 92 -6.87 11.96 -21.29
CA GLN A 92 -6.07 10.80 -20.92
C GLN A 92 -6.70 9.48 -21.41
N GLN A 93 -6.77 9.29 -22.73
CA GLN A 93 -7.20 8.04 -23.42
C GLN A 93 -6.36 6.77 -23.12
N THR A 94 -5.63 6.73 -22.01
CA THR A 94 -4.80 5.61 -21.56
C THR A 94 -5.28 5.12 -20.19
N ARG A 95 -5.77 3.88 -20.12
CA ARG A 95 -6.20 3.13 -18.91
C ARG A 95 -6.21 3.95 -17.60
N LYS A 96 -7.32 4.69 -17.37
CA LYS A 96 -7.53 5.59 -16.22
C LYS A 96 -7.09 4.95 -14.89
N SER A 97 -6.05 5.49 -14.26
CA SER A 97 -5.82 5.27 -12.83
C SER A 97 -6.79 6.15 -12.06
N CYS A 98 -7.72 5.55 -11.29
CA CYS A 98 -8.57 6.33 -10.41
C CYS A 98 -7.80 6.78 -9.17
N LEU A 99 -8.20 7.95 -8.65
CA LEU A 99 -7.73 8.46 -7.36
C LEU A 99 -8.54 7.84 -6.23
N TRP A 100 -7.89 7.67 -5.10
CA TRP A 100 -8.47 7.19 -3.86
C TRP A 100 -8.17 8.21 -2.77
N MET A 101 -9.12 8.39 -1.86
CA MET A 101 -8.96 9.26 -0.70
C MET A 101 -9.58 8.62 0.54
N ILE A 102 -9.25 9.18 1.71
CA ILE A 102 -9.96 8.82 2.94
C ILE A 102 -11.36 9.42 2.85
N ASN A 103 -12.38 8.60 3.13
CA ASN A 103 -13.76 9.04 3.20
C ASN A 103 -13.88 10.13 4.28
N PRO A 104 -14.33 11.36 3.93
CA PRO A 104 -14.49 12.45 4.89
C PRO A 104 -15.30 12.07 6.13
N ASP A 105 -16.37 11.29 5.96
CA ASP A 105 -17.24 10.83 7.06
C ASP A 105 -16.57 9.83 8.01
N ARG A 106 -15.35 9.38 7.68
CA ARG A 106 -14.58 8.40 8.44
C ARG A 106 -13.21 8.92 8.81
N LEU A 107 -12.87 10.15 8.44
CA LEU A 107 -11.54 10.73 8.66
C LEU A 107 -11.15 10.67 10.13
N ASP A 108 -11.97 11.25 11.02
CA ASP A 108 -11.71 11.25 12.47
C ASP A 108 -11.50 9.85 13.04
N LYS A 109 -12.28 8.88 12.56
CA LYS A 109 -12.16 7.49 12.99
C LYS A 109 -10.83 6.89 12.56
N VAL A 110 -10.44 7.09 11.31
CA VAL A 110 -9.15 6.63 10.78
C VAL A 110 -8.00 7.26 11.56
N GLU A 111 -8.09 8.56 11.88
CA GLU A 111 -7.07 9.24 12.66
C GLU A 111 -6.95 8.69 14.08
N GLN A 112 -8.07 8.50 14.75
CA GLN A 112 -8.10 7.90 16.09
C GLN A 112 -7.55 6.48 16.08
N ASP A 113 -7.88 5.68 15.06
CA ASP A 113 -7.40 4.30 14.93
C ASP A 113 -5.89 4.26 14.72
N ILE A 114 -5.33 5.13 13.87
CA ILE A 114 -3.89 5.27 13.69
C ILE A 114 -3.22 5.69 15.01
N ARG A 115 -3.76 6.72 15.68
CA ARG A 115 -3.18 7.23 16.94
C ARG A 115 -3.18 6.16 18.03
N LYS A 116 -4.33 5.53 18.29
CA LYS A 116 -4.47 4.46 19.28
C LYS A 116 -3.58 3.27 18.95
N TRP A 117 -3.41 2.94 17.68
CA TRP A 117 -2.53 1.84 17.29
C TRP A 117 -1.05 2.18 17.57
N ARG A 118 -0.59 3.42 17.30
CA ARG A 118 0.76 3.89 17.66
C ARG A 118 0.99 3.86 19.18
N GLU A 119 0.02 4.35 19.96
CA GLU A 119 0.09 4.36 21.44
C GLU A 119 0.19 2.95 22.04
N ARG A 120 -0.51 1.98 21.45
CA ARG A 120 -0.51 0.59 21.92
C ARG A 120 0.72 -0.20 21.50
N ASN A 121 1.37 0.21 20.41
CA ASN A 121 2.49 -0.51 19.82
C ASN A 121 3.63 0.46 19.46
N PRO A 122 4.25 1.14 20.45
CA PRO A 122 5.25 2.17 20.18
C PRO A 122 6.45 1.63 19.38
N ASP A 123 6.92 0.43 19.72
CA ASP A 123 8.05 -0.21 19.04
C ASP A 123 7.66 -0.68 17.63
N ALA A 124 6.53 -1.41 17.50
CA ALA A 124 6.07 -1.95 16.22
C ALA A 124 5.61 -0.86 15.24
N ALA A 125 5.32 0.36 15.74
CA ALA A 125 4.93 1.48 14.91
C ALA A 125 6.07 2.01 14.05
N THR A 126 7.30 1.88 14.53
CA THR A 126 8.50 2.27 13.78
C THR A 126 9.23 1.06 13.20
N GLU A 127 8.93 -0.14 13.70
CA GLU A 127 9.50 -1.39 13.21
C GLU A 127 9.19 -1.62 11.71
N GLY A 128 10.24 -1.92 10.94
CA GLY A 128 10.12 -2.14 9.50
C GLY A 128 10.02 -0.85 8.66
N MET A 129 10.03 0.34 9.29
CA MET A 129 10.12 1.61 8.55
C MET A 129 11.56 1.90 8.11
N ALA A 130 11.73 2.40 6.89
CA ALA A 130 13.02 2.91 6.43
C ALA A 130 13.40 4.24 7.12
N ARG A 131 12.39 5.06 7.46
CA ARG A 131 12.54 6.42 8.00
C ARG A 131 11.37 6.76 8.95
N PRO A 132 11.45 6.37 10.23
CA PRO A 132 10.34 6.56 11.17
C PRO A 132 10.02 8.03 11.48
N GLY A 133 10.98 8.96 11.31
CA GLY A 133 10.76 10.40 11.57
C GLY A 133 10.11 11.19 10.43
N LYS A 134 9.63 10.54 9.37
CA LYS A 134 9.05 11.19 8.18
C LYS A 134 7.54 10.93 7.99
N ILE A 135 6.83 10.43 9.01
CA ILE A 135 5.40 9.98 8.94
C ILE A 135 4.65 10.24 10.25
#